data_AF-A0A7V4SY41-F1
#
_entry.id   AF-A0A7V4SY41-F1
#
_cell.length_a   1.000
_cell.length_b   1.000
_cell.length_c   1.000
_cell.angle_alpha   90.00
_cell.angle_beta   90.00
_cell.angle_gamma   90.00
#
_symmetry.space_group_name_H-M   'P 1'
#
loop_
_entity.id
_entity.type
_entity.pdbx_description
1 polymer ?
#
loop_
_entity_poly.entity_id
_entity_poly.type
_entity_poly.pdbx_seq_one_letter_code
_entity_poly.pdbx_strand_id
1 'polypeptide(L)'
;MQALVLTLWELKRAIRNRRMLAILLGVPFVAALLYIVLAASDARRAIALSNFLICAVLTATVTYSRFITDRISGFHDGLRSTPITDPVLTGVRIVVGVVLFLMQTAIFFGTLALR
;
A
#
# COMPACT_ATOMS: atom_id res chain seq x y z
N MET A 1 12.62 17.48 9.24
CA MET A 1 13.10 16.18 9.77
C MET A 1 11.99 15.35 10.41
N GLN A 2 11.12 15.93 11.26
CA GLN A 2 10.06 15.19 11.95
C GLN A 2 9.10 14.44 11.01
N ALA A 3 8.68 15.04 9.89
CA ALA A 3 7.81 14.38 8.90
C ALA A 3 8.42 13.12 8.28
N LEU A 4 9.73 13.13 7.99
CA LEU A 4 10.46 11.96 7.47
C LEU A 4 10.51 10.82 8.49
N VAL A 5 10.81 11.16 9.75
CA VAL A 5 10.83 10.18 10.86
C VAL A 5 9.46 9.55 11.06
N LEU A 6 8.39 10.36 11.02
CA LEU A 6 7.01 9.88 11.11
C LEU A 6 6.64 8.97 9.93
N THR A 7 7.07 9.33 8.71
CA THR A 7 6.85 8.52 7.51
C THR A 7 7.54 7.16 7.61
N LEU A 8 8.79 7.14 8.06
CA LEU A 8 9.54 5.90 8.30
C LEU A 8 8.92 5.06 9.41
N TRP A 9 8.46 5.70 10.48
CA TRP A 9 7.79 5.03 11.58
C TRP A 9 6.46 4.39 11.14
N GLU A 10 5.62 5.12 10.41
CA GLU A 10 4.37 4.62 9.83
C GLU A 10 4.62 3.48 8.83
N LEU A 11 5.65 3.61 7.99
CA LEU A 11 6.04 2.55 7.05
C LEU A 11 6.53 1.29 7.79
N LYS A 12 7.33 1.44 8.84
CA LYS A 12 7.76 0.31 9.69
C LYS A 12 6.56 -0.36 10.36
N ARG A 13 5.58 0.43 10.80
CA ARG A 13 4.30 -0.06 11.34
C ARG A 13 3.43 -0.71 10.25
N ALA A 14 3.54 -0.27 9.00
CA ALA A 14 3.01 -0.94 7.80
C ALA A 14 3.53 -2.34 7.65
N ILE A 15 4.86 -2.45 7.66
CA ILE A 15 5.57 -3.69 7.37
C ILE A 15 5.43 -4.70 8.53
N ARG A 16 5.34 -4.24 9.78
CA ARG A 16 5.24 -5.12 10.96
C ARG A 16 3.94 -5.94 10.99
N ASN A 17 2.87 -5.45 10.34
CA ASN A 17 1.62 -6.20 10.25
C ASN A 17 1.71 -7.25 9.12
N ARG A 18 2.15 -8.46 9.48
CA ARG A 18 2.37 -9.58 8.54
C ARG A 18 1.15 -9.88 7.66
N ARG A 19 -0.07 -9.81 8.21
CA ARG A 19 -1.30 -10.07 7.44
C ARG A 19 -1.51 -9.02 6.35
N MET A 20 -1.33 -7.76 6.74
CA MET A 20 -1.48 -6.64 5.82
C MET A 20 -0.40 -6.66 4.73
N LEU A 21 0.84 -6.95 5.11
CA LEU A 21 1.96 -7.11 4.17
C LEU A 21 1.71 -8.27 3.19
N ALA A 22 1.24 -9.43 3.69
CA ALA A 22 0.94 -10.58 2.84
C ALA A 22 -0.14 -10.26 1.79
N ILE A 23 -1.19 -9.53 2.16
CA ILE A 23 -2.23 -9.09 1.23
C ILE A 23 -1.66 -8.09 0.22
N LEU A 24 -0.90 -7.10 0.69
CA LEU A 24 -0.27 -6.09 -0.15
C LEU A 24 0.68 -6.68 -1.20
N LEU A 25 1.52 -7.63 -0.83
CA LEU A 25 2.51 -8.21 -1.74
C LEU A 25 1.94 -9.39 -2.52
N GLY A 26 1.00 -10.14 -1.93
CA GLY A 26 0.43 -11.35 -2.53
C GLY A 26 -0.49 -11.06 -3.70
N VAL A 27 -1.32 -10.01 -3.62
CA VAL A 27 -2.25 -9.64 -4.69
C VAL A 27 -1.55 -9.31 -6.01
N PRO A 28 -0.55 -8.39 -6.07
CA PRO A 28 0.16 -8.11 -7.32
C PRO A 28 0.98 -9.31 -7.81
N PHE A 29 1.48 -10.15 -6.90
CA PHE A 29 2.19 -11.37 -7.27
C PHE A 29 1.27 -12.40 -7.95
N VAL A 30 0.09 -12.65 -7.38
CA VAL A 30 -0.92 -13.54 -7.99
C VAL A 30 -1.39 -12.99 -9.34
N ALA A 31 -1.63 -11.67 -9.43
CA ALA A 31 -2.00 -11.03 -10.69
C ALA A 31 -0.91 -11.21 -11.78
N ALA A 32 0.36 -11.10 -11.41
CA ALA A 32 1.47 -11.34 -12.33
C ALA A 32 1.55 -12.80 -12.78
N LEU A 33 1.34 -13.76 -11.87
CA LEU A 33 1.28 -15.18 -12.22
C LEU A 33 0.14 -15.48 -13.20
N LEU A 34 -1.06 -14.94 -12.94
CA LEU A 34 -2.20 -15.08 -13.85
C LEU A 34 -1.88 -14.49 -15.22
N TYR A 35 -1.23 -13.32 -15.26
CA TYR A 35 -0.79 -12.70 -16.51
C TYR A 35 0.23 -13.57 -17.28
N ILE A 36 1.09 -14.31 -16.59
CA ILE A 36 2.08 -15.21 -17.20
C ILE A 36 1.39 -16.46 -17.77
N VAL A 37 0.46 -17.06 -17.03
CA VAL A 37 -0.23 -18.30 -17.42
C VAL A 37 -1.20 -18.09 -18.59
N LEU A 38 -1.88 -16.94 -18.61
CA LEU A 38 -2.84 -16.61 -19.67
C LEU A 38 -2.12 -16.18 -20.95
N ALA A 39 -1.65 -17.15 -21.74
CA ALA A 39 -1.04 -16.91 -23.04
C ALA A 39 -2.07 -16.28 -24.02
N ALA A 40 -1.67 -15.15 -24.63
CA ALA A 40 -2.34 -14.49 -25.76
C ALA A 40 -3.89 -14.43 -25.71
N SER A 41 -4.45 -13.97 -24.59
CA SER A 41 -5.89 -13.72 -24.45
C SER A 41 -6.17 -12.24 -24.14
N ASP A 42 -7.37 -11.77 -24.50
CA ASP A 42 -7.83 -10.42 -24.12
C ASP A 42 -7.84 -10.22 -22.59
N ALA A 43 -8.01 -11.32 -21.84
CA ALA A 43 -7.91 -11.34 -20.38
C ALA A 43 -6.54 -10.87 -19.86
N ARG A 44 -5.45 -11.13 -20.60
CA ARG A 44 -4.09 -10.70 -20.22
C ARG A 44 -3.98 -9.17 -20.19
N ARG A 45 -4.53 -8.48 -21.19
CA ARG A 45 -4.56 -7.01 -21.24
C ARG A 45 -5.45 -6.43 -20.15
N ALA A 46 -6.61 -7.07 -19.91
CA ALA A 46 -7.51 -6.67 -18.83
C ALA A 46 -6.84 -6.78 -17.45
N ILE A 47 -6.05 -7.83 -17.19
CA ILE A 47 -5.30 -7.99 -15.94
C ILE A 47 -4.25 -6.90 -15.77
N ALA A 48 -3.47 -6.59 -16.81
CA ALA A 48 -2.47 -5.52 -16.71
C ALA A 48 -3.07 -4.15 -16.37
N LEU A 49 -4.21 -3.81 -16.98
CA LEU A 49 -4.90 -2.53 -16.73
C LEU A 49 -5.60 -2.52 -15.37
N SER A 50 -6.32 -3.60 -15.04
CA SER A 50 -7.05 -3.69 -13.77
C SER A 50 -6.13 -3.83 -12.56
N ASN A 51 -4.93 -4.38 -12.71
CA ASN A 51 -3.98 -4.55 -11.60
C ASN A 51 -3.60 -3.20 -10.95
N PHE A 52 -3.46 -2.13 -11.73
CA PHE A 52 -3.21 -0.79 -11.18
C PHE A 52 -4.38 -0.29 -10.32
N LEU A 53 -5.61 -0.46 -10.79
CA LEU A 53 -6.82 -0.11 -10.04
C LEU A 53 -6.94 -0.95 -8.77
N ILE A 54 -6.69 -2.26 -8.85
CA ILE A 54 -6.72 -3.18 -7.71
C ILE A 54 -5.67 -2.75 -6.68
N CYS A 55 -4.43 -2.49 -7.09
CA CYS A 55 -3.36 -2.04 -6.19
C CYS A 55 -3.70 -0.69 -5.53
N ALA A 56 -4.30 0.25 -6.27
CA ALA A 56 -4.72 1.54 -5.74
C ALA A 56 -5.84 1.39 -4.70
N VAL A 57 -6.88 0.61 -5.01
CA VAL A 57 -8.00 0.33 -4.09
C VAL A 57 -7.51 -0.40 -2.84
N LEU A 58 -6.62 -1.38 -3.00
CA LEU A 58 -6.04 -2.13 -1.89
C LEU A 58 -5.26 -1.20 -0.95
N THR A 59 -4.41 -0.34 -1.51
CA THR A 59 -3.62 0.65 -0.75
C THR A 59 -4.53 1.66 -0.03
N ALA A 60 -5.58 2.13 -0.68
CA ALA A 60 -6.56 3.04 -0.09
C ALA A 60 -7.31 2.37 1.08
N THR A 61 -7.78 1.14 0.88
CA THR A 61 -8.50 0.35 1.90
C THR A 61 -7.63 0.08 3.12
N VAL A 62 -6.36 -0.23 2.89
CA VAL A 62 -5.36 -0.42 3.94
C VAL A 62 -5.11 0.88 4.72
N THR A 63 -4.95 1.99 4.02
CA THR A 63 -4.72 3.29 4.65
C THR A 63 -5.94 3.73 5.47
N TYR A 64 -7.14 3.48 4.95
CA TYR A 64 -8.39 3.80 5.62
C TYR A 64 -8.66 2.91 6.84
N SER A 65 -8.46 1.60 6.74
CA SER A 65 -8.61 0.68 7.89
C SER A 65 -7.64 1.01 9.03
N ARG A 66 -6.43 1.45 8.70
CA ARG A 66 -5.47 2.00 9.69
C ARG A 66 -5.95 3.27 10.34
N PHE A 67 -6.48 4.20 9.55
CA PHE A 67 -7.06 5.43 10.07
C PHE A 67 -8.15 5.13 11.12
N ILE A 68 -9.04 4.18 10.83
CA ILE A 68 -10.07 3.75 11.77
C ILE A 68 -9.45 3.11 13.00
N THR A 69 -8.48 2.21 12.83
CA THR A 69 -7.83 1.51 13.95
C THR A 69 -7.09 2.49 14.88
N ASP A 70 -6.45 3.51 14.32
CA ASP A 70 -5.77 4.58 15.07
C ASP A 70 -6.76 5.46 15.84
N ARG A 71 -7.97 5.69 15.31
CA ARG A 71 -9.04 6.38 16.04
C ARG A 71 -9.59 5.53 17.18
N ILE A 72 -9.88 4.26 16.93
CA ILE A 72 -10.43 3.35 17.96
C ILE A 72 -9.45 3.15 19.11
N SER A 73 -8.15 3.07 18.82
CA SER A 73 -7.10 2.89 19.83
C SER A 73 -6.74 4.16 20.61
N GLY A 74 -7.33 5.31 20.29
CA GLY A 74 -6.96 6.61 20.87
C GLY A 74 -5.58 7.13 20.41
N PHE A 75 -4.89 6.41 19.52
CA PHE A 75 -3.60 6.81 18.97
C PHE A 75 -3.70 8.11 18.16
N HIS A 76 -4.83 8.33 17.49
CA HIS A 76 -5.09 9.58 16.77
C HIS A 76 -5.15 10.80 17.71
N ASP A 77 -5.73 10.66 18.91
CA ASP A 77 -5.81 11.74 19.89
C ASP A 77 -4.45 11.97 20.57
N GLY A 78 -3.69 10.89 20.82
CA GLY A 78 -2.31 10.97 21.28
C GLY A 78 -1.35 11.61 20.27
N LEU A 79 -1.63 11.53 18.97
CA LEU A 79 -0.88 12.27 17.94
C LEU A 79 -1.25 13.75 17.92
N ARG A 80 -2.49 14.11 18.21
CA ARG A 80 -2.96 15.50 18.27
C ARG A 80 -2.42 16.29 19.47
N SER A 81 -1.99 15.60 20.53
CA SER A 81 -1.31 16.23 21.67
C SER A 81 0.18 16.53 21.41
N THR A 82 0.71 16.11 20.26
CA THR A 82 2.07 16.48 19.81
C THR A 82 2.00 17.76 18.95
N PRO A 83 3.10 18.51 18.74
CA PRO A 83 3.12 19.69 17.88
C PRO A 83 2.92 19.39 16.37
N ILE A 84 2.51 18.18 16.01
CA ILE A 84 2.27 17.76 14.62
C ILE A 84 0.87 18.21 14.21
N THR A 85 0.80 19.08 13.20
CA THR A 85 -0.48 19.54 12.63
C THR A 85 -1.18 18.41 11.85
N ASP A 86 -2.51 18.31 11.95
CA ASP A 86 -3.36 17.38 11.17
C ASP A 86 -3.05 17.28 9.65
N PRO A 87 -2.76 18.37 8.91
CA PRO A 87 -2.39 18.28 7.49
C PRO A 87 -1.07 17.53 7.25
N VAL A 88 -0.10 17.65 8.16
CA VAL A 88 1.18 16.93 8.06
C VAL A 88 0.96 15.43 8.26
N LEU A 89 0.11 15.03 9.19
CA LEU A 89 -0.23 13.63 9.42
C LEU A 89 -0.94 13.00 8.20
N THR A 90 -1.85 13.76 7.58
CA THR A 90 -2.52 13.36 6.34
C THR A 90 -1.51 13.22 5.20
N GLY A 91 -0.60 14.18 5.04
CA GLY A 91 0.48 14.12 4.06
C GLY A 91 1.39 12.91 4.23
N VAL A 92 1.81 12.60 5.46
CA VAL A 92 2.62 11.40 5.77
C VAL A 92 1.90 10.12 5.34
N ARG A 93 0.61 10.00 5.62
CA ARG A 93 -0.19 8.82 5.24
C ARG A 93 -0.33 8.67 3.73
N ILE A 94 -0.50 9.79 3.01
CA ILE A 94 -0.50 9.79 1.54
C ILE A 94 0.85 9.30 1.01
N VAL A 95 1.97 9.83 1.53
CA VAL A 95 3.32 9.41 1.12
C VAL A 95 3.54 7.91 1.37
N VAL A 96 3.15 7.40 2.54
CA VAL A 96 3.23 5.96 2.84
C VAL A 96 2.38 5.15 1.86
N GLY A 97 1.16 5.60 1.56
CA GLY A 97 0.31 4.97 0.55
C GLY A 97 0.98 4.91 -0.82
N VAL A 98 1.55 6.03 -1.29
CA VAL A 98 2.29 6.08 -2.57
C VAL A 98 3.46 5.09 -2.58
N VAL A 99 4.24 5.03 -1.51
CA VAL A 99 5.37 4.08 -1.40
C VAL A 99 4.88 2.63 -1.49
N LEU A 100 3.79 2.29 -0.78
CA LEU A 100 3.21 0.95 -0.82
C LEU A 100 2.63 0.59 -2.19
N PHE A 101 2.03 1.56 -2.89
CA PHE A 101 1.56 1.39 -4.26
C PHE A 101 2.72 1.14 -5.22
N LEU A 102 3.81 1.92 -5.11
CA LEU A 102 5.01 1.74 -5.93
C LEU A 102 5.68 0.38 -5.70
N MET A 103 5.69 -0.13 -4.46
CA MET A 103 6.18 -1.49 -4.21
C MET A 103 5.30 -2.56 -4.88
N GLN A 104 3.98 -2.42 -4.86
CA GLN A 104 3.06 -3.36 -5.51
C GLN A 104 3.27 -3.39 -7.02
N THR A 105 3.38 -2.23 -7.65
CA THR A 105 3.65 -2.12 -9.09
C THR A 105 5.04 -2.66 -9.43
N ALA A 106 6.05 -2.37 -8.61
CA ALA A 106 7.40 -2.92 -8.79
C ALA A 106 7.42 -4.46 -8.72
N ILE A 107 6.64 -5.08 -7.83
CA ILE A 107 6.53 -6.54 -7.76
C ILE A 107 5.88 -7.10 -9.01
N PHE A 108 4.79 -6.45 -9.47
CA PHE A 108 4.11 -6.88 -10.69
C PHE A 108 5.03 -6.79 -11.91
N PHE A 109 5.69 -5.65 -12.16
CA PHE A 109 6.61 -5.53 -13.30
C PHE A 109 7.88 -6.35 -13.13
N GLY A 110 8.42 -6.45 -11.92
CA GLY A 110 9.61 -7.25 -11.63
C GLY A 110 9.39 -8.73 -11.88
N THR A 111 8.22 -9.27 -11.52
CA THR A 111 7.86 -10.66 -11.82
C THR A 111 7.64 -10.90 -13.32
N LEU A 112 7.11 -9.92 -14.04
CA LEU A 112 7.01 -10.00 -15.51
C LEU A 112 8.37 -9.96 -16.20
N ALA A 113 9.33 -9.21 -15.68
CA ALA A 113 10.67 -9.08 -16.25
C ALA A 113 11.54 -10.35 -16.05
N LEU A 114 11.14 -11.25 -15.15
CA LEU A 114 11.84 -12.53 -14.90
C LEU A 114 11.41 -13.66 -15.87
N ARG A 115 10.47 -13.40 -16.77
CA ARG A 115 10.04 -14.31 -17.83
C ARG A 115 10.76 -14.01 -19.13
#